data_AF-F9UI54-F1
#
_entry.id   AF-F9UI54-F1
#
_cell.length_a   1.000
_cell.length_b   1.000
_cell.length_c   1.000
_cell.angle_alpha   90.00
_cell.angle_beta   90.00
_cell.angle_gamma   90.00
#
_symmetry.space_group_name_H-M   'P 1'
#
loop_
_entity.id
_entity.type
_entity.pdbx_description
1 polymer ?
#
loop_
_entity_poly.entity_id
_entity_poly.type
_entity_poly.pdbx_seq_one_letter_code
_entity_poly.pdbx_strand_id
1 'polypeptide(L)'
;MNNIERQPWTACLGAVPAILLLFVFHAHADEPWTAPLQRGGQVEVDPRTNRPVLDQNGRRTQLWDGVHRLEDGSVIRIEGGRVVPTTDMLAPSGAPSEPAASDTEAPEAVEADEGEAKQPTGGRLTGASPCEQLVLRVCGAARTCWQEPACEAARQLRQMEQEEWLKGADPGRVTESGKQCEEAMSNAFFAPCR
;
A
#
# COMPACT_ATOMS: atom_id res chain seq x y z
N MET A 1 25.08 -35.37 -62.50
CA MET A 1 24.66 -36.37 -61.50
C MET A 1 23.34 -35.93 -60.91
N ASN A 2 22.22 -36.49 -61.40
CA ASN A 2 20.87 -36.27 -60.89
C ASN A 2 20.25 -37.66 -60.66
N ASN A 3 19.80 -37.94 -59.44
CA ASN A 3 18.88 -39.03 -59.07
C ASN A 3 18.37 -38.69 -57.66
N ILE A 4 17.23 -38.02 -57.51
CA ILE A 4 15.87 -38.60 -57.42
C ILE A 4 15.78 -39.61 -56.27
N GLU A 5 15.68 -39.09 -55.04
CA GLU A 5 15.19 -39.85 -53.89
C GLU A 5 13.68 -39.66 -53.77
N ARG A 6 12.98 -40.80 -53.76
CA ARG A 6 11.53 -40.90 -53.71
C ARG A 6 11.07 -40.79 -52.26
N GLN A 7 10.10 -39.91 -52.03
CA GLN A 7 9.28 -39.88 -50.82
C GLN A 7 8.39 -41.14 -50.74
N PRO A 8 8.22 -41.72 -49.55
CA PRO A 8 7.01 -42.44 -49.20
C PRO A 8 6.06 -41.53 -48.41
N TRP A 9 4.86 -41.39 -48.96
CA TRP A 9 3.69 -40.83 -48.32
C TRP A 9 3.23 -41.71 -47.15
N THR A 10 3.03 -41.12 -45.97
CA THR A 10 2.10 -41.61 -44.95
C THR A 10 1.25 -40.46 -44.47
N ALA A 11 0.00 -40.46 -44.93
CA ALA A 11 -1.09 -39.64 -44.44
C ALA A 11 -1.78 -40.34 -43.26
N CYS A 12 -2.53 -39.53 -42.50
CA CYS A 12 -3.57 -39.88 -41.53
C CYS A 12 -3.09 -40.29 -40.13
N LEU A 13 -3.25 -39.39 -39.15
CA LEU A 13 -4.39 -39.41 -38.22
C LEU A 13 -4.25 -38.25 -37.23
N GLY A 14 -5.37 -37.61 -36.95
CA GLY A 14 -5.43 -36.32 -36.27
C GLY A 14 -4.91 -36.33 -34.85
N ALA A 15 -4.26 -35.24 -34.48
CA ALA A 15 -4.17 -34.78 -33.12
C ALA A 15 -4.51 -33.29 -33.19
N VAL A 16 -5.72 -32.94 -32.79
CA VAL A 16 -6.10 -31.56 -32.47
C VAL A 16 -5.25 -31.19 -31.24
N PRO A 17 -4.25 -30.29 -31.31
CA PRO A 17 -3.74 -29.72 -30.10
C PRO A 17 -4.79 -28.70 -29.68
N ALA A 18 -5.70 -29.12 -28.79
CA ALA A 18 -6.41 -28.18 -27.96
C ALA A 18 -5.33 -27.40 -27.19
N ILE A 19 -4.99 -26.22 -27.69
CA ILE A 19 -4.19 -25.24 -26.98
C ILE A 19 -5.06 -24.83 -25.80
N LEU A 20 -4.91 -25.59 -24.72
CA LEU A 20 -5.38 -25.24 -23.40
C LEU A 20 -4.66 -23.94 -23.06
N LEU A 21 -5.33 -22.80 -23.30
CA LEU A 21 -4.97 -21.52 -22.72
C LEU A 21 -5.05 -21.70 -21.20
N LEU A 22 -3.94 -22.15 -20.62
CA LEU A 22 -3.63 -21.99 -19.21
C LEU A 22 -3.62 -20.49 -18.96
N PHE A 23 -4.80 -19.94 -18.66
CA PHE A 23 -4.90 -18.71 -17.90
C PHE A 23 -4.19 -18.99 -16.57
N VAL A 24 -2.90 -18.65 -16.51
CA VAL A 24 -2.18 -18.50 -15.26
C VAL A 24 -2.85 -17.33 -14.56
N PHE A 25 -3.87 -17.66 -13.75
CA PHE A 25 -4.35 -16.75 -12.72
C PHE A 25 -3.15 -16.47 -11.84
N HIS A 26 -2.50 -15.32 -12.08
CA HIS A 26 -1.59 -14.74 -11.12
C HIS A 26 -2.47 -14.40 -9.92
N ALA A 27 -2.52 -15.31 -8.96
CA ALA A 27 -2.90 -14.95 -7.61
C ALA A 27 -1.93 -13.82 -7.25
N HIS A 28 -2.45 -12.60 -7.16
CA HIS A 28 -1.75 -11.50 -6.52
C HIS A 28 -1.56 -11.94 -5.07
N ALA A 29 -0.45 -12.63 -4.81
CA ALA A 29 0.00 -12.83 -3.45
C ALA A 29 0.29 -11.44 -2.91
N ASP A 30 -0.31 -11.09 -1.78
CA ASP A 30 0.20 -9.98 -0.99
C ASP A 30 1.68 -10.29 -0.72
N GLU A 31 2.56 -9.64 -1.49
CA GLU A 31 3.99 -9.87 -1.38
C GLU A 31 4.45 -9.28 -0.04
N PRO A 32 5.18 -10.04 0.78
CA PRO A 32 5.65 -9.50 2.04
C PRO A 32 6.54 -8.31 1.77
N TRP A 33 6.25 -7.21 2.47
CA TRP A 33 7.11 -6.04 2.41
C TRP A 33 8.44 -6.40 3.04
N THR A 34 9.55 -6.06 2.40
CA THR A 34 10.87 -6.34 2.95
C THR A 34 11.78 -5.14 2.89
N ALA A 35 12.66 -5.03 3.89
CA ALA A 35 13.70 -4.01 3.92
C ALA A 35 14.94 -4.46 4.69
N PRO A 36 16.13 -3.98 4.33
CA PRO A 36 17.33 -4.22 5.11
C PRO A 36 17.36 -3.38 6.40
N LEU A 37 17.79 -3.98 7.51
CA LEU A 37 18.06 -3.27 8.75
C LEU A 37 19.48 -2.71 8.74
N GLN A 38 19.68 -1.52 9.30
CA GLN A 38 21.01 -0.92 9.46
C GLN A 38 21.97 -1.81 10.27
N ARG A 39 21.44 -2.60 11.22
CA ARG A 39 22.22 -3.52 12.06
C ARG A 39 22.47 -4.88 11.39
N GLY A 40 22.08 -5.02 10.13
CA GLY A 40 22.17 -6.25 9.35
C GLY A 40 20.93 -7.14 9.44
N GLY A 41 20.72 -7.92 8.38
CA GLY A 41 19.54 -8.76 8.18
C GLY A 41 18.44 -8.05 7.40
N GLN A 42 17.48 -8.85 6.93
CA GLN A 42 16.30 -8.39 6.21
C GLN A 42 15.10 -8.53 7.14
N VAL A 43 14.33 -7.45 7.31
CA VAL A 43 12.99 -7.55 7.89
C VAL A 43 12.02 -7.93 6.79
N GLU A 44 11.19 -8.93 7.05
CA GLU A 44 10.08 -9.37 6.23
C GLU A 44 8.80 -9.12 7.04
N VAL A 45 7.87 -8.34 6.52
CA VAL A 45 6.62 -8.01 7.18
C VAL A 45 5.49 -8.71 6.44
N ASP A 46 4.82 -9.61 7.16
CA ASP A 46 3.63 -10.26 6.65
C ASP A 46 2.53 -9.20 6.43
N PRO A 47 2.05 -9.01 5.19
CA PRO A 47 1.15 -7.91 4.82
C PRO A 47 -0.27 -8.12 5.36
N ARG A 48 -0.58 -9.33 5.82
CA ARG A 48 -1.86 -9.64 6.46
C ARG A 48 -1.76 -9.35 7.95
N THR A 49 -0.73 -9.85 8.61
CA THR A 49 -0.66 -9.78 10.08
C THR A 49 0.14 -8.61 10.63
N ASN A 50 0.84 -7.86 9.76
CA ASN A 50 1.87 -6.88 10.09
C ASN A 50 2.95 -7.44 11.02
N ARG A 51 3.15 -8.75 11.06
CA ARG A 51 4.16 -9.38 11.92
C ARG A 51 5.52 -9.29 11.26
N PRO A 52 6.52 -8.68 11.92
CA PRO A 52 7.88 -8.66 11.41
C PRO A 52 8.61 -9.97 11.75
N VAL A 53 9.33 -10.49 10.75
CA VAL A 53 10.32 -11.55 10.90
C VAL A 53 11.66 -10.99 10.46
N LEU A 54 12.69 -11.19 11.27
CA LEU A 54 14.05 -10.84 10.92
C LEU A 54 14.76 -12.08 10.37
N ASP A 55 15.15 -12.04 9.10
CA ASP A 55 16.07 -13.00 8.50
C ASP A 55 17.51 -12.49 8.62
N GLN A 56 18.35 -13.25 9.32
CA GLN A 56 19.79 -13.02 9.40
C GLN A 56 20.53 -14.27 8.94
N ASN A 57 21.09 -14.22 7.73
CA ASN A 57 21.86 -15.32 7.15
C ASN A 57 21.06 -16.64 7.13
N GLY A 58 19.77 -16.58 6.79
CA GLY A 58 18.89 -17.74 6.76
C GLY A 58 18.37 -18.20 8.13
N ARG A 59 18.72 -17.50 9.22
CA ARG A 59 18.08 -17.68 10.53
C ARG A 59 16.95 -16.67 10.68
N ARG A 60 15.73 -17.18 10.77
CA ARG A 60 14.52 -16.38 11.02
C ARG A 60 14.27 -16.25 12.52
N THR A 61 14.16 -15.02 12.99
CA THR A 61 13.89 -14.67 14.39
C THR A 61 12.79 -13.61 14.48
N GLN A 62 12.18 -13.46 15.65
CA GLN A 62 11.23 -12.37 15.88
C GLN A 62 11.97 -11.05 16.06
N LEU A 63 11.37 -9.97 15.55
CA LEU A 63 11.81 -8.62 15.83
C LEU A 63 10.99 -8.06 17.00
N TRP A 64 11.67 -7.72 18.10
CA TRP A 64 11.02 -7.27 19.33
C TRP A 64 10.49 -5.84 19.22
N ASP A 65 9.58 -5.48 20.13
CA ASP A 65 9.01 -4.14 20.22
C ASP A 65 10.10 -3.07 20.37
N GLY A 66 9.88 -1.93 19.71
CA GLY A 66 10.80 -0.81 19.71
C GLY A 66 10.97 -0.14 18.35
N VAL A 67 12.05 0.63 18.24
CA VAL A 67 12.37 1.44 17.05
C VAL A 67 13.57 0.83 16.33
N HIS A 68 13.39 0.51 15.06
CA HIS A 68 14.42 -0.11 14.23
C HIS A 68 14.71 0.79 13.03
N ARG A 69 15.99 1.10 12.84
CA ARG A 69 16.45 1.89 11.70
C ARG A 69 16.76 0.96 10.53
N LEU A 70 16.20 1.29 9.38
CA LEU A 70 16.49 0.63 8.11
C LEU A 70 17.81 1.14 7.52
N GLU A 71 18.34 0.44 6.53
CA GLU A 71 19.60 0.82 5.87
C GLU A 71 19.53 2.19 5.19
N ASP A 72 18.39 2.53 4.60
CA ASP A 72 18.12 3.83 3.97
C ASP A 72 18.00 5.01 4.97
N GLY A 73 18.14 4.73 6.27
CA GLY A 73 18.03 5.72 7.33
C GLY A 73 16.60 5.95 7.83
N SER A 74 15.58 5.42 7.15
CA SER A 74 14.20 5.41 7.62
C SER A 74 14.03 4.52 8.86
N VAL A 75 12.85 4.58 9.47
CA VAL A 75 12.59 3.97 10.77
C VAL A 75 11.26 3.22 10.74
N ILE A 76 11.30 1.96 11.16
CA ILE A 76 10.10 1.16 11.46
C ILE A 76 9.91 1.07 12.97
N ARG A 77 8.64 1.07 13.39
CA ARG A 77 8.26 0.96 14.80
C ARG A 77 7.44 -0.30 15.01
N ILE A 78 7.80 -1.05 16.05
CA ILE A 78 7.16 -2.32 16.40
C ILE A 78 6.47 -2.14 17.75
N GLU A 79 5.18 -2.40 17.77
CA GLU A 79 4.32 -2.30 18.93
C GLU A 79 3.47 -3.56 19.05
N GLY A 80 3.56 -4.27 20.18
CA GLY A 80 2.80 -5.50 20.39
C GLY A 80 3.14 -6.62 19.41
N GLY A 81 4.39 -6.66 18.94
CA GLY A 81 4.89 -7.62 17.96
C GLY A 81 4.38 -7.40 16.53
N ARG A 82 3.92 -6.18 16.20
CA ARG A 82 3.45 -5.77 14.87
C ARG A 82 4.12 -4.48 14.43
N VAL A 83 4.36 -4.35 13.14
CA VAL A 83 4.85 -3.10 12.55
C VAL A 83 3.70 -2.10 12.46
N VAL A 84 3.94 -0.89 12.95
CA VAL A 84 3.06 0.25 12.73
C VAL A 84 3.25 0.71 11.27
N PRO A 85 2.23 0.62 10.40
CA PRO A 85 2.39 0.93 8.98
C PRO A 85 2.89 2.37 8.74
N THR A 86 3.90 2.50 7.90
CA THR A 86 4.37 3.79 7.36
C THR A 86 3.89 3.96 5.92
N THR A 87 3.99 5.19 5.38
CA THR A 87 3.59 5.49 4.00
C THR A 87 4.24 4.55 2.98
N ASP A 88 5.51 4.19 3.17
CA ASP A 88 6.28 3.33 2.27
C ASP A 88 5.82 1.86 2.30
N MET A 89 5.18 1.43 3.39
CA MET A 89 4.53 0.11 3.48
C MET A 89 3.13 0.10 2.86
N LEU A 90 2.47 1.27 2.82
CA LEU A 90 1.11 1.44 2.28
C LEU A 90 1.10 1.68 0.76
N ALA A 91 2.22 2.14 0.20
CA ALA A 91 2.40 2.33 -1.23
C ALA A 91 3.55 1.46 -1.76
N PRO A 92 3.31 0.19 -2.12
CA PRO A 92 4.33 -0.62 -2.78
C PRO A 92 4.53 -0.12 -4.21
N SER A 93 5.38 0.89 -4.37
CA SER A 93 5.91 1.30 -5.66
C SER A 93 7.42 1.24 -5.60
N GLY A 94 7.98 0.29 -6.36
CA GLY A 94 9.40 0.21 -6.61
C GLY A 94 9.86 1.43 -7.39
N ALA A 95 10.62 2.29 -6.73
CA ALA A 95 11.68 3.10 -7.31
C ALA A 95 12.57 3.58 -6.15
N PRO A 96 13.90 3.38 -6.19
CA PRO A 96 14.81 4.04 -5.28
C PRO A 96 14.71 5.56 -5.52
N SER A 97 14.14 6.28 -4.57
CA SER A 97 14.30 7.73 -4.52
C SER A 97 15.77 8.00 -4.16
N GLU A 98 16.55 8.42 -5.15
CA GLU A 98 17.90 8.95 -4.95
C GLU A 98 17.87 10.02 -3.83
N PRO A 99 18.89 10.07 -2.96
CA PRO A 99 18.90 10.99 -1.84
C PRO A 99 18.98 12.43 -2.35
N ALA A 100 17.93 13.20 -2.08
CA ALA A 100 17.97 14.65 -2.17
C ALA A 100 19.01 15.17 -1.16
N ALA A 101 20.21 15.46 -1.65
CA ALA A 101 21.12 16.39 -1.00
C ALA A 101 20.42 17.75 -0.96
N SER A 102 19.93 18.13 0.21
CA SER A 102 19.39 19.46 0.49
C SER A 102 20.51 20.31 1.06
N ASP A 103 21.31 20.92 0.18
CA ASP A 103 21.98 22.17 0.51
C ASP A 103 21.06 23.32 0.07
N THR A 104 20.70 24.11 1.08
CA THR A 104 20.17 25.47 1.06
C THR A 104 20.50 26.28 -0.20
N GLU A 105 19.49 26.82 -0.88
CA GLU A 105 19.32 28.28 -1.04
C GLU A 105 17.98 28.61 -1.73
N ALA A 106 17.23 29.55 -1.15
CA ALA A 106 16.20 30.32 -1.86
C ALA A 106 16.92 31.47 -2.64
N PRO A 107 16.37 31.99 -3.76
CA PRO A 107 15.27 32.96 -3.63
C PRO A 107 14.24 33.03 -4.78
N GLU A 108 13.11 33.66 -4.42
CA GLU A 108 12.20 34.56 -5.14
C GLU A 108 11.74 34.32 -6.61
N ALA A 109 10.43 34.08 -6.70
CA ALA A 109 9.39 34.77 -7.49
C ALA A 109 9.54 34.92 -9.03
N VAL A 110 8.60 34.29 -9.76
CA VAL A 110 7.75 34.88 -10.82
C VAL A 110 6.62 33.87 -11.13
N GLU A 111 5.38 34.16 -10.76
CA GLU A 111 4.28 34.73 -11.58
C GLU A 111 3.53 33.71 -12.46
N ALA A 112 2.20 33.75 -12.27
CA ALA A 112 1.06 33.16 -12.99
C ALA A 112 1.28 32.28 -14.24
N ASP A 113 0.73 31.06 -14.18
CA ASP A 113 0.10 30.42 -15.35
C ASP A 113 -1.17 29.68 -14.90
N GLU A 114 -2.29 30.12 -15.48
CA GLU A 114 -3.61 29.52 -15.34
C GLU A 114 -3.65 28.21 -16.15
N GLY A 115 -3.38 27.10 -15.48
CA GLY A 115 -3.45 25.76 -16.04
C GLY A 115 -4.45 24.89 -15.30
N GLU A 116 -5.74 25.13 -15.55
CA GLU A 116 -6.84 24.15 -15.51
C GLU A 116 -6.68 23.00 -14.50
N ALA A 117 -7.08 23.26 -13.24
CA ALA A 117 -7.24 22.22 -12.23
C ALA A 117 -8.38 21.26 -12.63
N LYS A 118 -8.05 20.24 -13.43
CA LYS A 118 -8.95 19.11 -13.61
C LYS A 118 -8.94 18.31 -12.30
N GLN A 119 -9.94 18.62 -11.47
CA GLN A 119 -10.33 17.85 -10.29
C GLN A 119 -10.13 16.36 -10.58
N PRO A 120 -9.43 15.60 -9.71
CA PRO A 120 -9.60 14.17 -9.70
C PRO A 120 -10.97 13.91 -9.08
N THR A 121 -11.99 13.99 -9.92
CA THR A 121 -13.34 13.49 -9.65
C THR A 121 -13.21 12.04 -9.22
N GLY A 122 -13.52 11.77 -7.95
CA GLY A 122 -14.27 10.59 -7.53
C GLY A 122 -13.74 9.22 -7.99
N GLY A 123 -12.42 9.04 -8.10
CA GLY A 123 -11.84 7.71 -8.22
C GLY A 123 -11.79 7.08 -6.84
N ARG A 124 -12.71 6.15 -6.56
CA ARG A 124 -12.68 5.28 -5.37
C ARG A 124 -11.24 4.79 -5.18
N LEU A 125 -10.53 5.31 -4.18
CA LEU A 125 -9.24 4.77 -3.75
C LEU A 125 -9.54 3.39 -3.19
N THR A 126 -9.42 2.35 -4.03
CA THR A 126 -9.71 0.94 -3.74
C THR A 126 -8.71 0.30 -2.76
N GLY A 127 -8.27 1.08 -1.77
CA GLY A 127 -7.36 0.67 -0.70
C GLY A 127 -7.35 1.61 0.51
N ALA A 128 -8.11 2.71 0.50
CA ALA A 128 -8.23 3.59 1.67
C ALA A 128 -9.35 3.08 2.59
N SER A 129 -9.06 2.92 3.89
CA SER A 129 -10.08 2.51 4.87
C SER A 129 -11.27 3.48 4.87
N PRO A 130 -12.47 3.06 5.28
CA PRO A 130 -13.61 3.97 5.38
C PRO A 130 -13.31 5.20 6.24
N CYS A 131 -12.53 5.06 7.31
CA CYS A 131 -12.14 6.19 8.16
C CYS A 131 -11.16 7.14 7.47
N GLU A 132 -10.25 6.63 6.63
CA GLU A 132 -9.35 7.51 5.85
C GLU A 132 -10.13 8.34 4.84
N GLN A 133 -11.09 7.73 4.15
CA GLN A 133 -11.99 8.45 3.25
C GLN A 133 -12.81 9.51 4.01
N LEU A 134 -13.27 9.21 5.22
CA LEU A 134 -14.05 10.13 6.05
C LEU A 134 -13.22 11.37 6.41
N VAL A 135 -11.98 11.15 6.87
CA VAL A 135 -11.05 12.22 7.22
C VAL A 135 -10.75 13.09 6.00
N LEU A 136 -10.48 12.51 4.83
CA LEU A 136 -10.21 13.27 3.60
C LEU A 136 -11.41 14.15 3.21
N ARG A 137 -12.63 13.62 3.32
CA ARG A 137 -13.88 14.34 3.03
C ARG A 137 -14.09 15.51 3.98
N VAL A 138 -14.00 15.26 5.29
CA VAL A 138 -14.42 16.20 6.33
C VAL A 138 -13.34 17.23 6.68
N CYS A 139 -12.07 16.84 6.65
CA CYS A 139 -10.96 17.74 6.92
C CYS A 139 -10.47 18.49 5.67
N GLY A 140 -10.80 17.98 4.48
CA GLY A 140 -10.29 18.47 3.20
C GLY A 140 -8.88 17.97 2.90
N ALA A 141 -8.53 17.85 1.61
CA ALA A 141 -7.22 17.34 1.18
C ALA A 141 -6.05 18.19 1.71
N ALA A 142 -6.22 19.51 1.78
CA ALA A 142 -5.23 20.44 2.33
C ALA A 142 -5.37 20.68 3.85
N ARG A 143 -6.23 19.90 4.54
CA ARG A 143 -6.56 20.08 5.96
C ARG A 143 -7.15 21.45 6.29
N THR A 144 -7.86 22.07 5.35
CA THR A 144 -8.44 23.40 5.50
C THR A 144 -9.42 23.48 6.68
N CYS A 145 -10.16 22.40 6.95
CA CYS A 145 -11.13 22.31 8.04
C CYS A 145 -10.57 21.63 9.31
N TRP A 146 -9.25 21.68 9.53
CA TRP A 146 -8.57 20.91 10.59
C TRP A 146 -9.12 21.14 12.01
N GLN A 147 -9.55 22.35 12.31
CA GLN A 147 -10.05 22.75 13.63
C GLN A 147 -11.58 22.60 13.77
N GLU A 148 -12.27 22.18 12.70
CA GLU A 148 -13.71 21.99 12.76
C GLU A 148 -14.07 20.75 13.62
N PRO A 149 -15.12 20.83 14.46
CA PRO A 149 -15.53 19.72 15.31
C PRO A 149 -15.80 18.42 14.54
N ALA A 150 -16.33 18.54 13.31
CA ALA A 150 -16.58 17.40 12.44
C ALA A 150 -15.27 16.69 12.04
N CYS A 151 -14.22 17.47 11.71
CA CYS A 151 -12.91 16.91 11.35
C CYS A 151 -12.22 16.29 12.57
N GLU A 152 -12.34 16.91 13.75
CA GLU A 152 -11.82 16.33 15.00
C GLU A 152 -12.44 14.95 15.29
N ALA A 153 -13.77 14.85 15.24
CA ALA A 153 -14.47 13.59 15.44
C ALA A 153 -14.11 12.53 14.39
N ALA A 154 -13.94 12.93 13.12
CA ALA A 154 -13.52 12.01 12.06
C ALA A 154 -12.11 11.45 12.32
N ARG A 155 -11.18 12.29 12.78
CA ARG A 155 -9.84 11.83 13.19
C ARG A 155 -9.89 10.91 14.40
N GLN A 156 -10.78 11.17 15.35
CA GLN A 156 -10.96 10.29 16.51
C GLN A 156 -11.43 8.90 16.10
N LEU A 157 -12.40 8.79 15.17
CA LEU A 157 -12.83 7.49 14.63
C LEU A 157 -11.69 6.76 13.92
N ARG A 158 -10.90 7.46 13.10
CA ARG A 158 -9.70 6.88 12.46
C ARG A 158 -8.66 6.41 13.48
N GLN A 159 -8.51 7.11 14.60
CA GLN A 159 -7.61 6.69 15.67
C GLN A 159 -8.07 5.37 16.31
N MET A 160 -9.37 5.24 16.59
CA MET A 160 -9.93 4.00 17.14
C MET A 160 -9.80 2.83 16.17
N GLU A 161 -10.01 3.05 14.87
CA GLU A 161 -9.77 2.04 13.84
C GLU A 161 -8.31 1.58 13.83
N GLN A 162 -7.35 2.50 13.87
CA GLN A 162 -5.92 2.16 13.95
C GLN A 162 -5.60 1.34 15.21
N GLU A 163 -6.20 1.65 16.35
CA GLU A 163 -6.01 0.88 17.58
C GLU A 163 -6.58 -0.54 17.49
N GLU A 164 -7.71 -0.73 16.81
CA GLU A 164 -8.27 -2.05 16.54
C GLU A 164 -7.33 -2.88 15.65
N TRP A 165 -6.75 -2.26 14.62
CA TRP A 165 -5.72 -2.88 13.78
C TRP A 165 -4.48 -3.29 14.57
N LEU A 166 -3.97 -2.41 15.43
CA LEU A 166 -2.82 -2.70 16.31
C LEU A 166 -3.12 -3.85 17.28
N LYS A 167 -4.37 -3.94 17.77
CA LYS A 167 -4.85 -5.06 18.61
C LYS A 167 -5.05 -6.36 17.83
N GLY A 168 -4.97 -6.31 16.50
CA GLY A 168 -4.99 -7.48 15.65
C GLY A 168 -6.32 -7.82 15.04
N ALA A 169 -7.11 -6.81 14.68
CA ALA A 169 -8.28 -6.99 13.82
C ALA A 169 -7.93 -7.80 12.55
N ASP A 170 -8.94 -8.52 12.03
CA ASP A 170 -8.82 -9.36 10.84
C ASP A 170 -8.72 -8.48 9.57
N PRO A 171 -7.62 -8.56 8.80
CA PRO A 171 -7.40 -7.78 7.57
C PRO A 171 -8.45 -8.02 6.50
N GLY A 172 -9.10 -9.18 6.50
CA GLY A 172 -10.18 -9.51 5.57
C GLY A 172 -11.53 -8.91 5.95
N ARG A 173 -11.61 -8.19 7.08
CA ARG A 173 -12.88 -7.68 7.63
C ARG A 173 -12.75 -6.20 7.99
N VAL A 174 -13.85 -5.47 7.81
CA VAL A 174 -13.97 -4.11 8.32
C VAL A 174 -14.02 -4.18 9.85
N THR A 175 -13.22 -3.34 10.51
CA THR A 175 -13.20 -3.24 11.97
C THR A 175 -14.49 -2.58 12.48
N GLU A 176 -14.73 -2.58 13.80
CA GLU A 176 -15.95 -1.97 14.33
C GLU A 176 -15.95 -0.45 14.14
N SER A 177 -14.82 0.19 14.44
CA SER A 177 -14.62 1.61 14.14
C SER A 177 -14.71 1.91 12.63
N GLY A 178 -14.24 1.00 11.77
CA GLY A 178 -14.40 1.12 10.31
C GLY A 178 -15.87 1.22 9.88
N LYS A 179 -16.77 0.43 10.47
CA LYS A 179 -18.21 0.53 10.20
C LYS A 179 -18.80 1.86 10.66
N GLN A 180 -18.39 2.36 11.83
CA GLN A 180 -18.84 3.68 12.30
C GLN A 180 -18.41 4.80 11.36
N CYS A 181 -17.23 4.68 10.74
CA CYS A 181 -16.79 5.60 9.69
C CYS A 181 -17.63 5.49 8.41
N GLU A 182 -18.03 4.28 7.99
CA GLU A 182 -18.95 4.09 6.87
C GLU A 182 -20.32 4.73 7.15
N GLU A 183 -20.85 4.54 8.36
CA GLU A 183 -22.11 5.16 8.78
C GLU A 183 -22.01 6.69 8.80
N ALA A 184 -20.90 7.21 9.34
CA ALA A 184 -20.61 8.64 9.42
C ALA A 184 -20.60 9.34 8.05
N MET A 185 -20.24 8.65 6.97
CA MET A 185 -20.28 9.21 5.61
C MET A 185 -21.66 9.73 5.18
N SER A 186 -22.72 9.13 5.74
CA SER A 186 -24.11 9.50 5.45
C SER A 186 -24.69 10.54 6.43
N ASN A 187 -23.95 10.87 7.50
CA ASN A 187 -24.40 11.77 8.55
C ASN A 187 -24.04 13.23 8.22
N ALA A 188 -25.03 14.13 8.35
CA ALA A 188 -24.88 15.55 8.04
C ALA A 188 -23.84 16.28 8.92
N PHE A 189 -23.54 15.78 10.12
CA PHE A 189 -22.47 16.30 10.97
C PHE A 189 -21.10 16.20 10.27
N PHE A 190 -20.87 15.12 9.51
CA PHE A 190 -19.64 14.89 8.74
C PHE A 190 -19.77 15.44 7.31
N ALA A 191 -20.17 16.71 7.20
CA ALA A 191 -20.24 17.41 5.93
C ALA A 191 -18.83 17.52 5.29
N PRO A 192 -18.74 17.54 3.93
CA PRO A 192 -17.47 17.82 3.26
C PRO A 192 -16.90 19.17 3.67
N CYS A 193 -15.58 19.25 3.79
CA CYS A 193 -14.87 20.51 3.92
C CYS A 193 -15.13 21.40 2.70
N ARG A 194 -15.45 22.67 2.94
CA ARG A 194 -15.72 23.68 1.92
C ARG A 194 -15.04 24.99 2.28
#